data_AF-A0A519ZYL9-F1
#
_entry.id   AF-A0A519ZYL9-F1
#
_cell.length_a   1.000
_cell.length_b   1.000
_cell.length_c   1.000
_cell.angle_alpha   90.00
_cell.angle_beta   90.00
_cell.angle_gamma   90.00
#
_symmetry.space_group_name_H-M   'P 1'
#
loop_
_entity.id
_entity.type
_entity.pdbx_description
1 polymer ?
#
loop_
_entity_poly.entity_id
_entity_poly.type
_entity_poly.pdbx_seq_one_letter_code
_entity_poly.pdbx_strand_id
1 'polypeptide(L)' 'MSEKVKVTIDGITVEVDNGTTILNAARQIGGDIVPPAMCYYSKLEGSGGKCRTCIVKVTKGSEKDPRPMPK' A
#
# COMPACT_ATOMS: atom_id res chain seq x y z
N MET A 1 12.43 -7.40 -14.17
CA MET A 1 11.82 -6.45 -15.12
C MET A 1 10.82 -5.63 -14.31
N SER A 2 11.09 -4.35 -14.07
CA SER A 2 10.24 -3.50 -13.23
C SER A 2 9.00 -3.04 -14.00
N GLU A 3 7.90 -3.75 -13.85
CA GLU A 3 6.59 -3.26 -14.28
C GLU A 3 6.14 -2.21 -13.26
N LYS A 4 6.15 -0.93 -13.62
CA LYS A 4 5.65 0.15 -12.75
C LYS A 4 4.13 0.24 -12.87
N VAL A 5 3.45 0.26 -11.74
CA VAL A 5 2.00 0.37 -11.62
C VAL A 5 1.65 1.75 -11.09
N LYS A 6 0.70 2.42 -11.75
CA LYS A 6 0.13 3.68 -11.26
C LYS A 6 -0.88 3.38 -10.16
N VAL A 7 -0.69 4.01 -9.01
CA VAL A 7 -1.60 3.96 -7.86
C VAL A 7 -1.95 5.38 -7.45
N THR A 8 -3.17 5.59 -6.97
CA THR A 8 -3.61 6.88 -6.43
C THR A 8 -3.90 6.71 -4.95
N ILE A 9 -3.20 7.48 -4.10
CA ILE A 9 -3.34 7.48 -2.65
C ILE A 9 -3.74 8.90 -2.24
N ASP A 10 -4.90 9.06 -1.61
CA ASP A 10 -5.53 10.34 -1.22
C ASP A 10 -5.41 11.47 -2.27
N GLY A 11 -5.64 11.13 -3.55
CA GLY A 11 -5.61 12.08 -4.66
C GLY A 11 -4.24 12.29 -5.30
N ILE A 12 -3.17 11.72 -4.74
CA ILE A 12 -1.81 11.79 -5.29
C ILE A 12 -1.54 10.53 -6.11
N THR A 13 -1.24 10.70 -7.40
CA THR A 13 -0.86 9.60 -8.29
C THR A 13 0.64 9.34 -8.20
N VAL A 14 1.03 8.09 -7.92
CA VAL A 14 2.42 7.64 -7.81
C VAL A 14 2.64 6.39 -8.65
N GLU A 15 3.84 6.25 -9.22
CA GLU A 15 4.28 5.05 -9.93
C GLU A 15 5.19 4.21 -9.03
N VAL A 16 4.76 2.99 -8.71
CA VAL A 16 5.50 2.06 -7.85
C VAL A 16 5.78 0.75 -8.57
N ASP A 17 6.81 0.03 -8.15
CA ASP A 17 7.09 -1.29 -8.71
C ASP A 17 5.98 -2.29 -8.36
N ASN A 18 5.62 -3.16 -9.31
CA ASN A 18 4.67 -4.24 -9.10
C ASN A 18 5.15 -5.15 -7.94
N GLY A 19 4.27 -5.39 -6.96
CA GLY A 19 4.60 -6.10 -5.71
C GLY A 19 4.88 -5.18 -4.52
N THR A 20 4.95 -3.86 -4.73
CA THR A 20 5.06 -2.89 -3.62
C THR A 20 3.78 -2.87 -2.79
N THR A 21 3.92 -2.88 -1.46
CA THR A 21 2.78 -2.77 -0.54
C THR A 21 2.24 -1.33 -0.48
N ILE A 22 0.97 -1.16 -0.12
CA ILE A 22 0.35 0.17 0.02
C ILE A 22 1.12 1.05 1.01
N LEU A 23 1.61 0.47 2.11
CA LEU A 23 2.43 1.17 3.10
C LEU A 23 3.74 1.71 2.49
N ASN A 24 4.44 0.91 1.68
CA ASN A 24 5.68 1.34 1.04
C ASN A 24 5.42 2.35 -0.09
N ALA A 25 4.30 2.21 -0.81
CA ALA A 25 3.87 3.20 -1.79
C ALA A 25 3.57 4.56 -1.12
N ALA A 26 2.84 4.57 0.01
CA ALA A 26 2.58 5.78 0.77
C ALA A 26 3.89 6.43 1.28
N ARG A 27 4.87 5.62 1.74
CA ARG A 27 6.19 6.12 2.16
C ARG A 27 6.99 6.80 1.06
N GLN A 28 6.79 6.44 -0.21
CA GLN A 28 7.43 7.13 -1.34
C GLN A 28 6.88 8.54 -1.54
N ILE A 29 5.60 8.76 -1.21
CA ILE A 29 4.97 10.08 -1.24
C ILE A 29 5.41 10.90 -0.01
N GLY A 30 5.39 10.28 1.17
CA GLY A 30 5.75 10.93 2.43
C GLY A 30 4.64 11.79 3.04
N GLY A 31 4.95 12.43 4.17
CA GLY A 31 4.01 13.29 4.89
C GLY A 31 2.93 12.53 5.67
N ASP A 32 1.79 13.19 5.89
CA ASP A 32 0.67 12.68 6.70
C ASP A 32 -0.08 11.51 6.05
N ILE A 33 0.18 11.24 4.77
CA ILE A 33 -0.40 10.15 4.01
C ILE A 33 0.16 8.78 4.43
N VAL A 34 1.31 8.78 5.11
CA VAL A 34 1.98 7.56 5.55
C VAL A 34 1.32 7.06 6.83
N PRO A 35 0.59 5.94 6.80
CA PRO A 35 -0.01 5.43 8.01
C PRO A 35 1.09 4.95 8.97
N PRO A 36 0.95 5.21 10.28
CA PRO A 36 1.91 4.74 11.27
C PRO A 36 1.91 3.21 11.31
N ALA A 37 3.11 2.64 11.29
CA ALA A 37 3.31 1.19 11.30
C ALA A 37 4.29 0.81 12.40
N MET A 38 3.78 0.21 13.49
CA MET A 38 4.59 -0.21 14.63
C MET A 38 5.15 -1.62 14.47
N CYS A 39 4.42 -2.51 13.78
CA CYS A 39 4.77 -3.94 13.66
C CYS A 39 5.43 -4.34 12.33
N TYR A 40 5.69 -3.38 11.43
CA TYR A 40 6.25 -3.65 10.11
C TYR A 40 7.73 -3.25 10.05
N TYR A 41 8.59 -4.22 9.72
CA TYR A 41 10.03 -3.99 9.58
C TYR A 41 10.56 -4.61 8.29
N SER A 42 11.08 -3.78 7.39
CA SER A 42 11.41 -4.16 6.01
C SER A 42 12.47 -5.27 5.88
N LYS A 43 13.36 -5.43 6.86
CA LYS A 43 14.40 -6.47 6.85
C LYS A 43 13.94 -7.81 7.42
N LEU A 44 12.80 -7.85 8.11
CA LEU A 44 12.28 -9.08 8.70
C LEU A 44 11.12 -9.60 7.85
N GLU A 45 11.37 -10.71 7.16
CA GLU A 45 10.36 -11.40 6.36
C GLU A 45 9.22 -11.89 7.26
N GLY A 46 7.98 -11.74 6.77
CA GLY A 46 6.77 -12.08 7.54
C GLY A 46 6.44 -11.10 8.67
N SER A 47 7.17 -9.99 8.83
CA SER A 47 6.78 -8.94 9.77
C SER A 47 5.65 -8.07 9.21
N GLY A 48 4.72 -7.67 10.07
CA GLY A 48 3.54 -6.88 9.71
C GLY A 48 2.21 -7.53 10.13
N GLY A 49 1.13 -6.76 10.11
CA GLY A 49 -0.23 -7.26 10.35
C GLY A 49 -0.63 -7.50 11.82
N LYS A 50 0.26 -7.27 12.80
CA LYS A 50 -0.05 -7.44 14.24
C LYS A 50 -0.71 -6.22 14.87
N CYS A 51 -0.16 -5.03 14.68
CA CYS A 51 -0.65 -3.81 15.33
C CYS A 51 -1.92 -3.23 14.71
N ARG A 52 -2.23 -3.59 13.46
CA ARG A 52 -3.40 -3.09 12.69
C ARG A 52 -3.53 -1.55 12.61
N THR A 53 -2.52 -0.80 13.04
CA THR A 53 -2.52 0.68 12.98
C THR A 53 -2.44 1.21 11.55
N CYS A 54 -1.87 0.42 10.63
CA CYS A 54 -1.75 0.78 9.22
C CYS A 54 -2.98 0.36 8.37
N ILE A 55 -4.15 0.20 8.97
CA ILE A 55 -5.39 -0.08 8.23
C ILE A 55 -5.75 1.15 7.41
N VAL A 56 -6.02 0.93 6.12
CA VAL A 56 -6.43 1.97 5.17
C VAL A 56 -7.70 1.54 4.46
N LYS A 57 -8.46 2.52 3.97
CA LYS A 57 -9.66 2.27 3.17
C LYS A 57 -9.27 2.21 1.69
N VAL A 58 -9.57 1.09 1.04
CA VAL A 58 -9.35 0.93 -0.40
C VAL A 58 -10.66 1.18 -1.13
N THR A 59 -10.70 2.19 -2.01
CA THR A 59 -11.92 2.59 -2.73
C THR A 59 -12.10 1.86 -4.07
N LYS A 60 -10.99 1.53 -4.75
CA LYS A 60 -10.98 0.79 -6.02
C LYS A 60 -9.95 -0.33 -5.93
N GLY A 61 -10.39 -1.56 -6.21
CA GLY A 61 -9.50 -2.72 -6.34
C GLY A 61 -8.66 -2.65 -7.62
N SER A 62 -7.68 -3.55 -7.73
CA SER A 62 -6.88 -3.69 -8.95
C SER A 62 -7.75 -4.09 -10.13
N GLU A 63 -7.54 -3.48 -11.30
CA GLU A 63 -8.23 -3.89 -12.54
C GLU A 63 -7.89 -5.31 -12.97
N LYS A 64 -6.78 -5.87 -12.46
CA LYS A 64 -6.38 -7.26 -12.69
C LYS A 64 -7.13 -8.28 -11.83
N ASP A 65 -7.79 -7.86 -10.74
CA ASP A 65 -8.56 -8.75 -9.86
C ASP A 65 -10.04 -8.34 -9.86
N PRO A 66 -10.91 -9.06 -10.60
CA PRO A 66 -12.32 -8.70 -10.76
C PRO A 66 -13.17 -8.99 -9.51
N ARG A 67 -12.58 -9.51 -8.43
CA ARG A 67 -13.34 -9.82 -7.22
C ARG A 67 -13.88 -8.54 -6.58
N PRO A 68 -15.20 -8.46 -6.31
CA PRO A 68 -15.77 -7.31 -5.65
C PRO A 68 -15.21 -7.20 -4.23
N MET A 69 -14.82 -5.98 -3.84
CA MET A 69 -14.33 -5.73 -2.49
C MET A 69 -15.46 -6.06 -1.50
N PRO A 70 -15.22 -6.86 -0.44
CA PRO A 70 -16.20 -7.04 0.61
C PRO A 70 -16.60 -5.67 1.18
N LYS A 71 -17.91 -5.41 1.23
CA LYS A 71 -18.50 -4.15 1.74
C LYS A 71 -18.17 -3.92 3.21
#